data_AF-A0A1H3LKX7-F1
#
_entry.id   AF-A0A1H3LKX7-F1
#
_cell.length_a   1.000
_cell.length_b   1.000
_cell.length_c   1.000
_cell.angle_alpha   90.00
_cell.angle_beta   90.00
_cell.angle_gamma   90.00
#
_symmetry.space_group_name_H-M   'P 1'
#
loop_
_entity.id
_entity.type
_entity.pdbx_description
1 polymer ?
#
loop_
_entity_poly.entity_id
_entity_poly.type
_entity_poly.pdbx_seq_one_letter_code
_entity_poly.pdbx_strand_id
1 'polypeptide(L)' 'MIVTLDHLRRAPSFGARPGFCAQGGREWFAYYGLDWSAFVRDGIQAETLEATGDALGLHLVAFARAEAVDG' A
#
# COMPACT_ATOMS: atom_id res chain seq x y z
N MET A 1 1.20 -1.94 -12.22
CA MET A 1 0.70 -3.13 -11.49
C MET A 1 -0.24 -2.67 -10.40
N ILE A 2 -1.26 -3.45 -10.07
CA ILE A 2 -2.25 -3.03 -9.07
C ILE A 2 -1.80 -3.48 -7.68
N VAL A 3 -1.69 -2.51 -6.79
CA VAL A 3 -1.54 -2.73 -5.35
C VAL A 3 -2.93 -2.76 -4.74
N THR A 4 -3.25 -3.79 -3.96
CA THR A 4 -4.57 -3.97 -3.34
C THR A 4 -4.49 -3.95 -1.83
N LEU A 5 -5.66 -3.92 -1.17
CA LEU A 5 -5.78 -4.02 0.27
C LEU A 5 -5.16 -5.33 0.84
N ASP A 6 -5.09 -6.40 0.05
CA ASP A 6 -4.46 -7.65 0.49
C ASP A 6 -2.94 -7.46 0.70
N HIS A 7 -2.27 -6.83 -0.28
CA HIS A 7 -0.86 -6.47 -0.15
C HIS A 7 -0.61 -5.58 1.06
N LEU A 8 -1.49 -4.60 1.33
CA LEU A 8 -1.33 -3.71 2.49
C LEU A 8 -1.47 -4.44 3.83
N ARG A 9 -2.32 -5.46 3.90
CA ARG A 9 -2.49 -6.28 5.11
C ARG A 9 -1.34 -7.26 5.34
N ARG A 10 -0.73 -7.76 4.27
CA ARG A 10 0.40 -8.71 4.32
C ARG A 10 1.75 -8.04 4.42
N ALA A 11 1.89 -6.82 3.91
CA ALA A 11 3.14 -6.08 3.93
C ALA A 11 3.61 -5.87 5.39
N PRO A 12 4.88 -6.17 5.71
CA PRO A 12 5.43 -5.89 7.03
C PRO A 12 5.41 -4.38 7.29
N SER A 13 5.04 -3.96 8.50
CA SER A 13 5.13 -2.55 8.86
C SER A 13 6.57 -2.17 9.21
N PHE A 14 6.91 -0.89 9.10
CA PHE A 14 8.23 -0.38 9.51
C PHE A 14 8.46 -0.36 11.04
N GLY A 15 7.51 -0.81 11.85
CA GLY A 15 7.60 -0.83 13.31
C GLY A 15 7.53 -2.24 13.90
N ALA A 16 7.54 -2.32 15.24
CA ALA A 16 7.46 -3.58 16.00
C ALA A 16 6.12 -4.33 15.87
N ARG A 17 5.15 -3.79 15.10
CA ARG A 17 3.86 -4.44 14.84
C ARG A 17 3.85 -5.06 13.43
N PRO A 18 3.42 -6.32 13.28
CA PRO A 18 3.23 -6.90 11.97
C PRO A 18 2.02 -6.24 11.27
N GLY A 19 2.19 -5.84 10.01
CA GLY A 19 1.13 -5.30 9.16
C GLY A 19 0.83 -3.81 9.34
N PHE A 20 0.59 -3.11 8.23
CA PHE A 20 -0.08 -1.81 8.29
C PHE A 20 -1.54 -2.00 8.69
N CYS A 21 -1.96 -1.37 9.79
CA CYS A 21 -3.37 -1.34 10.14
C CYS A 21 -4.14 -0.55 9.07
N ALA A 22 -5.36 -1.00 8.74
CA ALA A 22 -6.21 -0.30 7.77
C ALA A 22 -6.44 1.17 8.15
N GLN A 23 -6.39 1.50 9.44
CA GLN A 23 -6.48 2.87 9.93
C GLN A 23 -5.27 3.72 9.53
N GLY A 24 -4.04 3.23 9.77
CA GLY A 24 -2.82 3.95 9.39
C GLY A 24 -2.67 4.10 7.88
N GLY A 25 -3.06 3.07 7.12
CA GLY A 25 -3.18 3.17 5.66
C GLY A 25 -4.18 4.25 5.26
N ARG A 26 -5.38 4.27 5.85
CA ARG A 26 -6.40 5.27 5.55
C ARG A 26 -5.95 6.70 5.85
N GLU A 27 -5.28 6.93 6.97
CA GLU A 27 -4.75 8.25 7.34
C GLU A 27 -3.68 8.73 6.34
N TRP A 28 -2.78 7.83 5.94
CA TRP A 28 -1.79 8.12 4.90
C TRP A 28 -2.45 8.43 3.55
N PHE A 29 -3.41 7.62 3.11
CA PHE A 29 -4.17 7.88 1.88
C PHE A 29 -4.85 9.25 1.94
N ALA A 30 -5.48 9.60 3.06
CA ALA A 30 -6.11 10.91 3.24
C ALA A 30 -5.09 12.06 3.20
N TYR A 31 -3.90 11.87 3.76
CA TYR A 31 -2.81 12.86 3.73
C TYR A 31 -2.34 13.17 2.31
N TYR A 32 -2.22 12.16 1.46
CA TYR A 32 -1.83 12.32 0.04
C TYR A 32 -3.00 12.62 -0.90
N GLY A 33 -4.23 12.70 -0.37
CA GLY A 33 -5.44 12.93 -1.19
C GLY A 33 -5.83 11.74 -2.07
N LEU A 34 -5.45 10.52 -1.68
CA LEU A 34 -5.75 9.28 -2.39
C LEU A 34 -7.08 8.68 -1.92
N ASP A 35 -7.85 8.13 -2.86
CA ASP A 35 -9.14 7.51 -2.58
C ASP A 35 -9.00 6.12 -1.94
N TRP A 36 -9.18 6.06 -0.61
CA TRP A 36 -9.20 4.80 0.14
C TRP A 36 -10.29 3.84 -0.35
N SER A 37 -11.50 4.34 -0.63
CA SER A 37 -12.62 3.51 -1.08
C SER A 37 -12.35 2.86 -2.44
N ALA A 38 -11.74 3.61 -3.37
CA ALA A 38 -11.32 3.08 -4.67
C ALA A 38 -10.22 2.03 -4.49
N PHE A 39 -9.24 2.28 -3.62
CA PHE A 39 -8.18 1.34 -3.29
C PHE A 39 -8.70 0.01 -2.72
N VAL A 40 -9.72 0.04 -1.85
CA VAL A 40 -10.30 -1.19 -1.28
C VAL A 40 -11.08 -2.00 -2.31
N ARG A 41 -11.73 -1.35 -3.27
CA ARG A 41 -12.55 -2.02 -4.29
C ARG A 41 -11.72 -2.52 -5.47
N ASP A 42 -10.92 -1.63 -6.06
CA ASP A 42 -10.23 -1.84 -7.34
C ASP A 42 -8.69 -1.90 -7.17
N GLY A 43 -8.17 -1.46 -6.02
CA GLY A 43 -6.74 -1.25 -5.82
C GLY A 43 -6.27 0.11 -6.37
N ILE A 44 -4.97 0.34 -6.31
CA ILE A 44 -4.31 1.53 -6.83
C ILE A 44 -3.08 1.15 -7.64
N GLN A 45 -2.72 1.96 -8.63
CA GLN A 45 -1.49 1.73 -9.37
C GLN A 45 -0.28 1.91 -8.47
N ALA A 46 0.68 1.00 -8.60
CA ALA A 46 1.97 1.11 -7.94
C ALA A 46 2.64 2.46 -8.23
N GLU A 47 2.60 2.93 -9.48
CA GLU A 47 3.17 4.22 -9.89
C GLU A 47 2.57 5.41 -9.12
N THR A 48 1.29 5.36 -8.74
CA THR A 48 0.66 6.40 -7.93
C THR A 48 1.23 6.42 -6.51
N LEU A 49 1.54 5.25 -5.95
CA LEU A 49 2.20 5.14 -4.66
C LEU A 49 3.68 5.55 -4.77
N GLU A 50 4.39 5.16 -5.83
CA GLU A 50 5.78 5.58 -6.08
C GLU A 50 5.88 7.11 -6.26
N ALA A 51 4.87 7.73 -6.89
CA ALA A 51 4.79 9.17 -7.10
C ALA A 51 4.65 9.98 -5.80
N THR A 52 4.13 9.38 -4.72
CA THR A 52 4.12 10.05 -3.39
C THR A 52 5.53 10.22 -2.83
N GLY A 53 6.51 9.41 -3.28
CA GLY A 53 7.89 9.45 -2.83
C GLY A 53 8.09 9.05 -1.36
N ASP A 54 7.06 8.52 -0.72
CA ASP A 54 7.08 8.18 0.70
C ASP A 54 7.59 6.77 0.95
N ALA A 55 8.21 6.56 2.11
CA ALA A 55 8.73 5.25 2.49
C ALA A 55 7.62 4.17 2.52
N LEU A 56 6.40 4.51 2.96
CA LEU A 56 5.26 3.59 2.96
C LEU A 56 4.87 3.18 1.54
N GLY A 57 4.70 4.16 0.64
CA GLY A 57 4.33 3.91 -0.75
C GLY A 57 5.35 3.01 -1.44
N LEU A 58 6.63 3.34 -1.32
CA LEU A 58 7.72 2.57 -1.92
C LEU A 58 7.80 1.14 -1.37
N HIS A 59 7.67 0.97 -0.06
CA HIS A 59 7.72 -0.36 0.57
C HIS A 59 6.53 -1.24 0.19
N LEU A 60 5.33 -0.66 0.16
CA LEU A 60 4.13 -1.38 -0.25
C LEU A 60 4.22 -1.82 -1.72
N VAL A 61 4.75 -0.97 -2.60
CA VAL A 61 4.98 -1.30 -4.01
C VAL A 61 6.01 -2.40 -4.16
N ALA A 62 7.13 -2.33 -3.42
CA ALA A 62 8.15 -3.37 -3.44
C ALA A 62 7.60 -4.73 -2.97
N PHE A 63 6.82 -4.74 -1.88
CA PHE A 63 6.17 -5.94 -1.38
C PHE A 63 5.17 -6.52 -2.40
N ALA A 64 4.31 -5.67 -2.96
CA ALA A 64 3.35 -6.09 -3.98
C ALA A 64 4.06 -6.65 -5.23
N ARG A 65 5.19 -6.06 -5.65
CA ARG A 65 6.02 -6.58 -6.75
C ARG A 65 6.56 -7.97 -6.45
N ALA A 66 7.00 -8.22 -5.22
CA ALA A 66 7.50 -9.53 -4.80
C ALA A 66 6.38 -10.58 -4.82
N GLU A 67 5.22 -10.30 -4.19
CA GLU A 67 4.07 -11.21 -4.21
C GLU A 67 3.57 -11.51 -5.65
N ALA A 68 3.68 -10.54 -6.56
CA ALA A 68 3.31 -10.73 -7.97
C ALA A 68 4.32 -11.57 -8.77
N VAL A 69 5.57 -11.69 -8.31
CA VAL A 69 6.61 -12.53 -8.91
C VAL A 69 6.56 -13.96 -8.35
N ASP A 70 6.17 -14.12 -7.08
CA ASP A 70 6.02 -15.41 -6.40
C ASP A 70 4.69 -16.13 -6.70
N GLY A 71 3.82 -15.54 -7.54
CA GLY A 71 2.49 -16.06 -7.90
C GLY A 71 2.38 -16.74 -9.27
#